data_AF-A0A436GFD5-F1
#
_entry.id   AF-A0A436GFD5-F1
#
_cell.length_a   1.000
_cell.length_b   1.000
_cell.length_c   1.000
_cell.angle_alpha   90.00
_cell.angle_beta   90.00
_cell.angle_gamma   90.00
#
_symmetry.space_group_name_H-M   'P 1'
#
loop_
_entity.id
_entity.type
_entity.pdbx_description
1 polymer ?
#
loop_
_entity_poly.entity_id
_entity_poly.type
_entity_poly.pdbx_seq_one_letter_code
_entity_poly.pdbx_strand_id
1 'polypeptide(L)'
;MIFSCIQKLALAVLCVGIQSSCVVPDDTSRIAKVDPTAAAARQEMVGLSEADVRMCAGFPTATANAGRSGQIWTYKRIVQRGNLSIVVPTLA
;
A
#
# COMPACT_ATOMS: atom_id res chain seq x y z
N MET A 1 42.41 -12.79 -16.75
CA MET A 1 42.05 -12.45 -15.35
C MET A 1 41.49 -11.03 -15.18
N ILE A 2 41.87 -10.05 -16.00
CA ILE A 2 41.43 -8.64 -15.87
C ILE A 2 39.93 -8.45 -16.24
N PHE A 3 39.44 -9.14 -17.28
CA PHE A 3 38.04 -9.04 -17.74
C PHE A 3 36.98 -9.47 -16.70
N SER A 4 37.26 -10.50 -15.90
CA SER A 4 36.33 -10.98 -14.86
C SER A 4 36.21 -10.01 -13.68
N CYS A 5 37.24 -9.21 -13.41
CA CYS A 5 37.18 -8.17 -12.37
C CYS A 5 36.33 -6.98 -12.82
N ILE A 6 36.39 -6.59 -14.09
CA ILE A 6 35.61 -5.49 -14.67
C ILE A 6 34.11 -5.84 -14.65
N GLN A 7 33.75 -7.09 -14.98
CA GLN A 7 32.36 -7.55 -14.97
C GLN A 7 31.75 -7.54 -13.55
N LYS A 8 32.53 -7.94 -12.53
CA LYS A 8 32.09 -7.92 -11.13
C LYS A 8 31.89 -6.49 -10.60
N LEU A 9 32.78 -5.57 -10.97
CA LEU A 9 32.67 -4.15 -10.65
C LEU A 9 31.44 -3.50 -11.29
N ALA A 10 31.17 -3.80 -12.56
CA ALA A 10 29.99 -3.29 -13.26
C ALA A 10 28.68 -3.76 -12.60
N LEU A 11 28.62 -5.03 -12.18
CA LEU A 11 27.45 -5.58 -11.48
C LEU A 11 27.23 -4.91 -10.12
N ALA A 12 28.30 -4.66 -9.36
CA ALA A 12 28.22 -3.99 -8.06
C ALA A 12 27.69 -2.55 -8.19
N VAL A 13 28.18 -1.79 -9.19
CA VAL A 13 27.72 -0.42 -9.45
C VAL A 13 26.24 -0.39 -9.85
N LEU A 14 25.80 -1.35 -10.68
CA LEU A 14 24.40 -1.47 -11.09
C LEU A 14 23.48 -1.78 -9.88
N CYS A 15 23.90 -2.69 -9.00
CA CYS A 15 23.16 -3.03 -7.78
C CYS A 15 23.02 -1.86 -6.80
N VAL A 16 24.01 -0.98 -6.71
CA VAL A 16 23.94 0.23 -5.87
C VAL A 16 23.00 1.28 -6.48
N GLY A 17 23.04 1.46 -7.81
CA GLY A 17 22.14 2.37 -8.52
C GLY A 17 20.66 2.00 -8.36
N ILE A 18 20.33 0.71 -8.47
CA ILE A 18 18.94 0.22 -8.33
C ILE A 18 18.42 0.44 -6.91
N GLN A 19 19.25 0.24 -5.87
CA GLN A 19 18.85 0.46 -4.48
C GLN A 19 18.58 1.94 -4.15
N SER A 20 19.21 2.88 -4.85
CA SER A 20 18.93 4.32 -4.68
C SER A 20 17.53 4.74 -5.15
N SER A 21 16.89 3.93 -5.99
CA SER A 21 15.53 4.20 -6.50
C SER A 21 14.41 3.72 -5.57
N CYS A 22 14.75 2.95 -4.53
CA CYS A 22 13.81 2.57 -3.48
C CYS A 22 13.63 3.75 -2.51
N VAL A 23 12.86 4.75 -2.93
CA VAL A 23 12.44 5.85 -2.03
C VAL A 23 11.48 5.26 -1.02
N VAL A 24 11.92 5.13 0.23
CA VAL A 24 11.02 4.88 1.35
C VAL A 24 10.17 6.13 1.51
N PRO A 25 8.83 6.04 1.42
CA PRO A 25 7.98 7.21 1.61
C PRO A 25 8.19 7.79 3.00
N ASP A 26 8.21 9.12 3.10
CA ASP A 26 8.38 9.83 4.37
C ASP A 26 7.33 9.37 5.40
N ASP A 27 7.77 9.14 6.64
CA ASP A 27 6.88 8.77 7.73
C ASP A 27 6.03 9.99 8.16
N THR A 28 4.82 10.07 7.62
CA THR A 28 3.87 11.15 7.91
C THR A 28 3.16 10.98 9.26
N SER A 29 3.41 9.90 10.01
CA SER A 29 2.70 9.60 11.27
C SER A 29 2.83 10.70 12.33
N ARG A 30 3.89 11.50 12.28
CA ARG A 30 4.10 12.65 13.18
C ARG A 30 3.23 13.86 12.86
N ILE A 31 2.85 14.02 11.59
CA ILE A 31 2.16 15.21 11.07
C ILE A 31 0.66 14.90 10.87
N ALA A 32 0.34 13.71 10.38
CA ALA A 32 -1.02 13.23 10.18
C ALA A 32 -1.31 12.06 11.12
N LYS A 33 -1.89 12.37 12.29
CA LYS A 33 -2.39 11.32 13.18
C LYS A 33 -3.59 10.64 12.54
N VAL A 34 -3.63 9.31 12.65
CA VAL A 34 -4.81 8.53 12.25
C VAL A 34 -5.97 8.94 13.15
N ASP A 35 -7.12 9.18 12.54
CA ASP A 35 -8.36 9.45 13.26
C ASP A 35 -8.69 8.31 14.25
N PRO A 36 -9.05 8.60 15.51
CA PRO A 36 -9.25 7.59 16.54
C PRO A 36 -10.38 6.61 16.18
N THR A 37 -11.42 7.05 15.47
CA THR A 37 -12.50 6.17 15.00
C THR A 37 -11.99 5.23 13.91
N ALA A 38 -11.18 5.72 12.99
CA ALA A 38 -10.52 4.88 11.99
C ALA A 38 -9.54 3.88 12.63
N ALA A 39 -8.81 4.29 13.67
CA ALA A 39 -7.90 3.41 14.41
C ALA A 39 -8.64 2.29 15.16
N ALA A 40 -9.75 2.62 15.82
CA ALA A 40 -10.61 1.64 16.50
C ALA A 40 -11.23 0.67 15.49
N ALA A 41 -11.80 1.19 14.39
CA ALA A 41 -12.39 0.36 13.34
C ALA A 41 -11.38 -0.63 12.72
N ARG A 42 -10.10 -0.25 12.60
CA ARG A 42 -9.05 -1.17 12.12
C ARG A 42 -8.85 -2.37 13.02
N GLN A 43 -9.02 -2.23 14.33
CA GLN A 43 -8.90 -3.35 15.26
C GLN A 43 -10.11 -4.28 15.14
N GLU A 44 -11.32 -3.72 15.06
CA GLU A 44 -12.56 -4.50 14.91
C GLU A 44 -12.67 -5.25 13.57
N MET A 45 -11.96 -4.79 12.54
CA MET A 45 -11.92 -5.49 11.25
C MET A 45 -11.04 -6.76 11.27
N VAL A 46 -10.21 -6.96 12.29
CA VAL A 46 -9.36 -8.15 12.39
C VAL A 46 -10.19 -9.35 12.82
N GLY A 47 -10.18 -10.41 11.99
CA GLY A 47 -10.94 -11.64 12.26
C GLY A 47 -12.31 -11.71 11.58
N LEU A 48 -12.72 -10.66 10.86
CA LEU A 48 -13.89 -10.73 9.98
C LEU A 48 -13.68 -11.77 8.88
N SER A 49 -14.74 -12.50 8.56
CA SER A 49 -14.69 -13.45 7.45
C SER A 49 -14.76 -12.72 6.10
N GLU A 50 -14.33 -13.42 5.05
CA GLU A 50 -14.47 -12.96 3.67
C GLU A 50 -15.92 -12.63 3.30
N ALA A 51 -16.89 -13.37 3.83
CA ALA A 51 -18.31 -13.14 3.61
C ALA A 51 -18.78 -11.85 4.32
N ASP A 52 -18.35 -11.63 5.56
CA ASP A 52 -18.73 -10.43 6.35
C ASP A 52 -18.20 -9.16 5.67
N VAL A 53 -16.94 -9.20 5.23
CA VAL A 53 -16.33 -8.08 4.52
C VAL A 53 -17.06 -7.81 3.20
N ARG A 54 -17.48 -8.85 2.45
CA ARG A 54 -18.25 -8.68 1.21
C ARG A 54 -19.67 -8.20 1.44
N MET A 55 -20.30 -8.59 2.53
CA MET A 55 -21.64 -8.11 2.89
C MET A 55 -21.61 -6.60 3.19
N CYS A 56 -20.57 -6.12 3.88
CA CYS A 56 -20.44 -4.73 4.30
C CYS A 56 -19.82 -3.82 3.24
N ALA A 57 -18.74 -4.25 2.59
CA ALA A 57 -17.96 -3.44 1.65
C ALA A 57 -18.28 -3.73 0.17
N GLY A 58 -19.02 -4.80 -0.11
CA GLY A 58 -19.24 -5.31 -1.47
C GLY A 58 -18.06 -6.12 -1.99
N PHE A 59 -18.06 -6.38 -3.30
CA PHE A 59 -16.94 -7.07 -3.95
C PHE A 59 -15.74 -6.13 -4.15
N PRO A 60 -14.50 -6.62 -3.95
CA PRO A 60 -13.31 -5.81 -4.13
C PRO A 60 -13.13 -5.41 -5.60
N THR A 61 -12.57 -4.22 -5.82
CA THR A 61 -12.24 -3.73 -7.17
C THR A 61 -11.04 -4.44 -7.75
N ALA A 62 -10.09 -4.84 -6.90
CA ALA A 62 -8.94 -5.65 -7.28
C ALA A 62 -8.51 -6.55 -6.12
N THR A 63 -7.91 -7.69 -6.46
CA THR A 63 -7.33 -8.62 -5.50
C THR A 63 -5.91 -8.98 -5.92
N ALA A 64 -4.97 -8.99 -4.98
CA ALA A 64 -3.58 -9.40 -5.21
C ALA A 64 -3.19 -10.54 -4.27
N ASN A 65 -2.44 -11.53 -4.76
CA ASN A 65 -1.96 -12.62 -3.91
C ASN A 65 -0.65 -12.20 -3.21
N ALA A 66 -0.63 -12.22 -1.88
CA ALA A 66 0.53 -11.90 -1.05
C ALA A 66 1.28 -13.14 -0.55
N GLY A 67 1.09 -14.29 -1.19
CA GLY A 67 1.74 -15.55 -0.84
C GLY A 67 1.26 -16.08 0.50
N ARG A 68 2.18 -16.31 1.45
CA ARG A 68 1.85 -16.87 2.78
C ARG A 68 0.97 -15.94 3.62
N SER A 69 0.93 -14.66 3.29
CA SER A 69 0.11 -13.65 3.99
C SER A 69 -1.32 -13.58 3.47
N GLY A 70 -1.71 -14.42 2.52
CA GLY A 70 -3.07 -14.50 1.98
C GLY A 70 -3.30 -13.57 0.78
N GLN A 71 -4.52 -13.09 0.62
CA GLN A 71 -4.93 -12.23 -0.49
C GLN A 71 -5.20 -10.81 0.01
N ILE A 72 -4.67 -9.82 -0.70
CA ILE A 72 -4.92 -8.39 -0.47
C ILE A 72 -6.10 -7.98 -1.31
N TRP A 73 -7.06 -7.30 -0.71
CA TRP A 73 -8.24 -6.76 -1.39
C TRP A 73 -8.19 -5.24 -1.45
N THR A 74 -8.53 -4.68 -2.61
CA THR A 74 -8.49 -3.24 -2.85
C THR A 74 -9.87 -2.75 -3.26
N TYR A 75 -10.35 -1.73 -2.56
CA TYR A 75 -11.62 -1.06 -2.83
C TYR A 75 -11.32 0.35 -3.36
N LYS A 76 -11.49 0.54 -4.67
CA LYS A 76 -11.32 1.87 -5.27
C LYS A 76 -12.66 2.57 -5.32
N ARG A 77 -12.82 3.63 -4.53
CA ARG A 77 -13.98 4.51 -4.62
C ARG A 77 -13.66 5.65 -5.60
N ILE A 78 -14.27 5.64 -6.78
CA ILE A 78 -14.21 6.79 -7.69
C ILE A 78 -15.18 7.84 -7.16
N VAL A 79 -14.68 8.78 -6.36
CA VAL A 79 -15.46 9.95 -5.94
C VAL A 79 -15.36 11.02 -7.04
N GLN A 80 -16.43 11.21 -7.81
CA GLN A 80 -16.53 12.36 -8.69
C GLN A 80 -16.68 13.61 -7.81
N ARG A 81 -15.56 14.30 -7.58
CA ARG A 81 -15.47 15.50 -6.73
C ARG A 81 -16.45 16.63 -7.14
N GLY A 82 -17.01 16.58 -8.35
CA GLY A 82 -17.86 17.64 -8.90
C GLY A 82 -19.29 17.75 -8.34
N ASN A 83 -19.85 16.72 -7.67
CA ASN A 83 -21.24 16.76 -7.17
C ASN A 83 -21.42 16.52 -5.66
N LEU A 84 -20.33 16.30 -4.92
CA LEU A 84 -20.35 16.02 -3.49
C LEU A 84 -20.00 17.30 -2.72
N SER A 85 -20.99 17.88 -2.02
CA SER A 85 -20.81 18.97 -1.06
C SER A 85 -20.23 18.49 0.29
N ILE A 86 -19.70 17.27 0.32
CA ILE A 86 -19.13 16.65 1.51
C ILE A 86 -17.63 16.52 1.29
N VAL A 87 -16.84 17.03 2.25
CA VAL A 87 -15.39 16.87 2.26
C VAL A 87 -15.07 15.38 2.42
N VAL A 88 -14.71 14.73 1.31
CA VAL A 88 -14.12 13.38 1.37
C VAL A 88 -12.67 13.56 1.81
N PRO A 89 -12.25 13.01 2.96
CA PRO A 89 -10.85 13.11 3.37
C PRO A 89 -10.00 12.41 2.32
N THR A 90 -9.22 13.18 1.57
CA THR A 90 -8.15 12.63 0.75
C THR A 90 -6.99 12.37 1.70
N LEU A 91 -6.65 11.09 1.89
CA LEU A 91 -5.39 10.71 2.51
C LEU A 91 -4.29 11.16 1.55
N ALA A 92 -3.58 12.24 1.91
CA ALA A 92 -2.39 12.73 1.24
C ALA A 92 -1.14 12.13 1.91
#